data_AF-A0A974T4Z5-F1
#
_entry.id   AF-A0A974T4Z5-F1
#
_cell.length_a   1.000
_cell.length_b   1.000
_cell.length_c   1.000
_cell.angle_alpha   90.00
_cell.angle_beta   90.00
_cell.angle_gamma   90.00
#
_symmetry.space_group_name_H-M   'P 1'
#
loop_
_entity.id
_entity.type
_entity.pdbx_description
1 polymer ?
#
loop_
_entity_poly.entity_id
_entity_poly.type
_entity_poly.pdbx_seq_one_letter_code
_entity_poly.pdbx_strand_id
1 'polypeptide(L)'
;MSRLYLSDEILMAFADGELEEPTAAAVAKAMAEDPIVAKRIMDFQQSRRLTRSALSVALMPDVPPELRAAVSAQVEAYEDANRLDAEPALKAPRHERLARKGSFMPMALAASIAAVALALGYFAGWQGRPGMDGLMGQLESPLVHRELSRIASGKDVELPFGRLRVISTYRLANGSLCREFRLQSSTAAAEAVACRNGEWNATIALAKAINDAEFTPSGGGEPMATYLESIGADRPLVDEAEARALAEAHR
;
A
#
# COMPACT_ATOMS: atom_id res chain seq x y z
N MET A 1 -3.04 -30.85 -19.15
CA MET A 1 -3.27 -30.38 -17.76
C MET A 1 -2.05 -29.56 -17.37
N SER A 2 -2.24 -28.26 -17.18
CA SER A 2 -1.16 -27.34 -16.77
C SER A 2 -0.68 -27.73 -15.37
N ARG A 3 0.61 -28.02 -15.24
CA ARG A 3 1.27 -28.23 -13.95
C ARG A 3 1.21 -26.88 -13.22
N LEU A 4 0.42 -26.77 -12.16
CA LEU A 4 0.45 -25.60 -11.28
C LEU A 4 1.88 -25.47 -10.75
N TYR A 5 2.56 -24.38 -11.11
CA TYR A 5 3.85 -24.06 -10.53
C TYR A 5 3.58 -23.51 -9.12
N LEU A 6 3.85 -24.33 -8.10
CA LEU A 6 3.66 -23.97 -6.69
C LEU A 6 4.84 -23.13 -6.22
N SER A 7 4.79 -21.84 -6.53
CA SER A 7 5.76 -20.86 -6.04
C SER A 7 5.59 -20.61 -4.54
N ASP A 8 6.61 -20.04 -3.89
CA ASP A 8 6.52 -19.70 -2.47
C ASP A 8 5.40 -18.71 -2.18
N GLU A 9 5.13 -17.79 -3.10
CA GLU A 9 4.05 -16.81 -2.96
C GLU A 9 2.67 -17.49 -2.86
N ILE A 10 2.43 -18.53 -3.67
CA ILE A 10 1.18 -19.30 -3.63
C ILE A 10 1.08 -20.09 -2.32
N LEU A 11 2.17 -20.68 -1.85
CA LEU A 11 2.17 -21.45 -0.60
C LEU A 11 2.00 -20.55 0.64
N MET A 12 2.58 -19.34 0.62
CA MET A 12 2.36 -18.31 1.63
C MET A 12 0.91 -17.83 1.63
N ALA A 13 0.36 -17.49 0.45
CA ALA A 13 -1.04 -17.09 0.33
C ALA A 13 -1.99 -18.19 0.82
N PHE A 14 -1.68 -19.46 0.56
CA PHE A 14 -2.42 -20.60 1.12
C PHE A 14 -2.31 -20.67 2.65
N ALA A 15 -1.10 -20.50 3.21
CA ALA A 15 -0.86 -20.50 4.65
C ALA A 15 -1.58 -19.34 5.37
N ASP A 16 -1.79 -18.22 4.68
CA ASP A 16 -2.49 -17.04 5.20
C ASP A 16 -4.02 -17.13 5.06
N GLY A 17 -4.51 -17.93 4.10
CA GLY A 17 -5.94 -18.09 3.79
C GLY A 17 -6.44 -17.16 2.68
N GLU A 18 -5.52 -16.62 1.87
CA GLU A 18 -5.76 -15.58 0.86
C GLU A 18 -5.99 -16.14 -0.56
N LEU A 19 -5.99 -17.47 -0.72
CA LEU A 19 -6.26 -18.09 -2.02
C LEU A 19 -7.75 -18.29 -2.25
N GLU A 20 -8.23 -17.88 -3.43
CA GLU A 20 -9.56 -18.20 -3.90
C GLU A 20 -9.68 -19.68 -4.30
N GLU A 21 -10.87 -20.24 -4.15
CA GLU A 21 -11.22 -21.50 -4.81
C GLU A 21 -11.30 -21.29 -6.32
N PRO A 22 -10.73 -22.15 -7.19
CA PRO A 22 -10.31 -23.55 -6.96
C PRO A 22 -8.81 -23.73 -6.65
N THR A 23 -8.05 -22.64 -6.52
CA THR A 23 -6.60 -22.68 -6.35
C THR A 23 -6.24 -23.23 -4.96
N ALA A 24 -6.98 -22.82 -3.93
CA ALA A 24 -6.82 -23.34 -2.57
C ALA A 24 -6.99 -24.87 -2.52
N ALA A 25 -8.05 -25.42 -3.14
CA ALA A 25 -8.22 -26.88 -3.24
C ALA A 25 -7.07 -27.60 -3.98
N ALA A 26 -6.51 -26.98 -5.03
CA ALA A 26 -5.38 -27.56 -5.75
C ALA A 26 -4.10 -27.59 -4.89
N VAL A 27 -3.84 -26.54 -4.10
CA VAL A 27 -2.71 -26.50 -3.15
C VAL A 27 -2.93 -27.47 -1.99
N ALA A 28 -4.16 -27.57 -1.46
CA ALA A 28 -4.49 -28.53 -0.41
C ALA A 28 -4.28 -29.97 -0.87
N LYS A 29 -4.67 -30.29 -2.12
CA LYS A 29 -4.37 -31.58 -2.73
C LYS A 29 -2.85 -31.82 -2.86
N ALA A 30 -2.11 -30.84 -3.36
CA ALA A 30 -0.65 -30.95 -3.47
C ALA A 30 0.03 -31.13 -2.10
N MET A 31 -0.46 -30.47 -1.06
CA MET A 31 0.02 -30.65 0.32
C MET A 31 -0.22 -32.08 0.83
N ALA A 32 -1.35 -32.70 0.48
CA ALA A 32 -1.64 -34.08 0.86
C ALA A 32 -0.77 -35.10 0.12
N GLU A 33 -0.32 -34.78 -1.10
CA GLU A 33 0.44 -35.68 -1.97
C GLU A 33 1.97 -35.48 -1.87
N ASP A 34 2.44 -34.29 -1.47
CA ASP A 34 3.87 -33.93 -1.42
C ASP A 34 4.29 -33.40 -0.03
N PRO A 35 5.09 -34.19 0.73
CA PRO A 35 5.63 -33.78 2.03
C PRO A 35 6.49 -32.52 2.00
N ILE A 36 7.14 -32.18 0.88
CA ILE A 36 7.96 -30.97 0.74
C ILE A 36 7.06 -29.73 0.70
N VAL A 37 5.94 -29.82 -0.02
CA VAL A 37 4.91 -28.76 -0.05
C VAL A 37 4.30 -28.59 1.34
N ALA A 38 3.95 -29.69 2.02
CA ALA A 38 3.44 -29.66 3.39
C ALA A 38 4.42 -28.99 4.35
N LYS A 39 5.71 -29.34 4.29
CA LYS A 39 6.73 -28.72 5.13
C LYS A 39 6.82 -27.21 4.90
N ARG A 40 6.85 -26.74 3.64
CA ARG A 40 6.92 -25.30 3.34
C ARG A 40 5.72 -24.53 3.87
N ILE A 41 4.50 -25.07 3.68
CA ILE A 41 3.27 -24.46 4.24
C ILE A 41 3.35 -24.39 5.76
N MET A 42 3.82 -25.46 6.43
CA MET A 42 3.99 -25.49 7.89
C MET A 42 5.01 -24.46 8.37
N ASP A 43 6.13 -24.28 7.66
CA ASP A 43 7.14 -23.26 7.97
C ASP A 43 6.53 -21.84 7.90
N PHE A 44 5.71 -21.55 6.89
CA PHE A 44 5.00 -20.26 6.78
C PHE A 44 3.96 -20.06 7.90
N GLN A 45 3.17 -21.09 8.22
CA GLN A 45 2.23 -21.03 9.34
C GLN A 45 2.95 -20.86 10.70
N GLN A 46 4.15 -21.42 10.86
CA GLN A 46 4.96 -21.21 12.05
C GLN A 46 5.45 -19.77 12.14
N SER A 47 5.96 -19.20 11.03
CA SER A 47 6.36 -17.78 10.97
C SER A 47 5.21 -16.86 11.38
N ARG A 48 4.02 -17.06 10.82
CA ARG A 48 2.80 -16.32 11.18
C ARG A 48 2.47 -16.41 12.67
N ARG A 49 2.56 -17.60 13.27
CA ARG A 49 2.31 -17.81 14.70
C ARG A 49 3.32 -17.07 15.57
N LEU A 50 4.61 -17.13 15.21
CA LEU A 50 5.67 -16.43 15.94
C LEU A 50 5.46 -14.91 15.89
N THR A 51 5.18 -14.35 14.71
CA THR A 51 4.87 -12.93 14.55
C THR A 51 3.65 -12.51 15.38
N ARG A 52 2.57 -13.30 15.33
CA ARG A 52 1.37 -13.04 16.14
C ARG A 52 1.64 -13.11 17.64
N SER A 53 2.50 -14.03 18.08
CA SER A 53 2.87 -14.18 19.49
C SER A 53 3.77 -13.05 20.01
N ALA A 54 4.51 -12.38 19.12
CA ALA A 54 5.30 -11.21 19.46
C ALA A 54 4.44 -9.96 19.70
N LEU A 55 3.19 -9.95 19.23
CA LEU A 55 2.23 -8.88 19.53
C LEU A 55 1.67 -9.10 20.94
N SER A 56 1.92 -8.14 21.84
CA SER A 56 1.46 -8.26 23.23
C SER A 56 -0.07 -8.29 23.29
N VAL A 57 -0.62 -9.15 24.15
CA VAL A 57 -2.07 -9.23 24.41
C VAL A 57 -2.64 -7.86 24.85
N ALA A 58 -1.81 -7.01 25.46
CA ALA A 58 -2.14 -5.65 25.84
C ALA A 58 -2.47 -4.73 24.64
N LEU A 59 -2.02 -5.06 23.42
CA LEU A 59 -2.31 -4.32 22.18
C LEU A 59 -3.54 -4.85 21.43
N MET A 60 -4.12 -5.97 21.87
CA MET A 60 -5.36 -6.49 21.29
C MET A 60 -6.55 -6.08 22.18
N PRO A 61 -7.48 -5.24 21.70
CA PRO A 61 -8.71 -4.99 22.43
C PRO A 61 -9.46 -6.32 22.64
N ASP A 62 -10.05 -6.51 23.82
CA ASP A 62 -10.82 -7.71 24.10
C ASP A 62 -11.99 -7.81 23.11
N VAL A 63 -12.29 -9.03 22.64
CA VAL A 63 -13.36 -9.24 21.68
C VAL A 63 -14.69 -8.92 22.36
N PRO A 64 -15.51 -7.99 21.83
CA PRO A 64 -16.77 -7.62 22.46
C PRO A 64 -17.67 -8.84 22.69
N PRO A 65 -18.32 -8.94 23.87
CA PRO A 65 -19.15 -10.10 24.21
C PRO A 65 -20.31 -10.30 23.23
N GLU A 66 -20.84 -9.22 22.65
CA GLU A 66 -21.91 -9.27 21.65
C GLU A 66 -21.46 -9.99 20.38
N LEU A 67 -20.22 -9.74 19.93
CA LEU A 67 -19.66 -10.41 18.77
C LEU A 67 -19.39 -11.88 19.04
N ARG A 68 -18.91 -12.23 20.25
CA ARG A 68 -18.75 -13.63 20.65
C ARG A 68 -20.08 -14.37 20.61
N ALA A 69 -21.12 -13.78 21.20
CA ALA A 69 -22.46 -14.37 21.21
C ALA A 69 -23.03 -14.55 19.79
N ALA A 70 -22.86 -13.55 18.92
CA ALA A 70 -23.32 -13.63 17.54
C ALA A 70 -22.63 -14.75 16.74
N VAL A 71 -21.32 -14.90 16.88
CA VAL A 71 -20.55 -15.96 16.22
C VAL A 71 -20.95 -17.33 16.77
N SER A 72 -21.08 -17.49 18.09
CA SER A 72 -21.52 -18.76 18.70
C SER A 72 -22.89 -19.20 18.20
N ALA A 73 -23.87 -18.29 18.15
CA ALA A 73 -25.19 -18.58 17.62
C ALA A 73 -25.17 -18.98 16.14
N GLN A 74 -24.28 -18.38 15.34
CA GLN A 74 -24.13 -18.73 13.92
C GLN A 74 -23.47 -20.10 13.72
N VAL A 75 -22.50 -20.48 14.57
CA VAL A 75 -21.89 -21.82 14.57
C VAL A 75 -22.94 -22.87 14.93
N GLU A 76 -23.72 -22.65 16.00
CA GLU A 76 -24.81 -23.56 16.39
C GLU A 76 -25.83 -23.75 15.27
N ALA A 77 -26.27 -22.66 14.63
CA ALA A 77 -27.20 -22.72 13.50
C ALA A 77 -26.62 -23.47 12.29
N TYR A 78 -25.33 -23.31 11.99
CA TYR A 78 -24.65 -24.03 10.91
C TYR A 78 -24.52 -25.52 11.21
N GLU A 79 -24.14 -25.88 12.45
CA GLU A 79 -24.06 -27.28 12.89
C GLU A 79 -25.42 -27.96 12.87
N ASP A 80 -26.49 -27.26 13.28
CA ASP A 80 -27.84 -27.79 13.24
C ASP A 80 -28.37 -27.95 11.80
N ALA A 81 -28.06 -27.02 10.90
CA ALA A 81 -28.40 -27.14 9.48
C ALA A 81 -27.66 -28.31 8.81
N ASN A 82 -26.36 -28.46 9.07
CA ASN A 82 -25.56 -29.55 8.51
C ASN A 82 -25.84 -30.92 9.14
N ARG A 83 -26.48 -30.98 10.32
CA ARG A 83 -26.95 -32.24 10.91
C ARG A 83 -28.19 -32.80 10.19
N LEU A 84 -28.91 -31.95 9.45
CA LEU A 84 -30.13 -32.32 8.71
C LEU A 84 -29.87 -32.70 7.25
N ASP A 85 -28.73 -32.32 6.66
CA ASP A 85 -28.41 -32.57 5.25
C ASP A 85 -27.35 -33.68 5.07
N ALA A 86 -27.77 -34.93 5.31
CA ALA A 86 -27.06 -36.12 4.86
C ALA A 86 -27.71 -36.74 3.63
N GLU A 87 -27.97 -35.96 2.56
CA GLU A 87 -28.27 -36.49 1.22
C GLU A 87 -27.69 -35.57 0.12
N PRO A 88 -26.84 -36.06 -0.80
CA PRO A 88 -26.30 -35.23 -1.87
C PRO A 88 -27.14 -35.36 -3.14
N ALA A 89 -27.77 -34.26 -3.59
CA ALA A 89 -28.31 -34.15 -4.94
C ALA A 89 -27.62 -33.02 -5.70
N LEU A 90 -26.40 -33.29 -6.17
CA LEU A 90 -25.71 -32.50 -7.18
C LEU A 90 -26.47 -32.56 -8.52
N LYS A 91 -26.90 -31.40 -9.04
CA LYS A 91 -27.21 -31.23 -10.47
C LYS A 91 -26.61 -29.93 -10.98
N ALA A 92 -25.46 -30.05 -11.65
CA ALA A 92 -24.89 -28.98 -12.47
C ALA A 92 -25.53 -29.00 -13.88
N PRO A 93 -25.94 -27.86 -14.45
CA PRO A 93 -26.37 -27.81 -15.84
C PRO A 93 -25.18 -27.74 -16.81
N ARG A 94 -25.17 -28.65 -17.79
CA ARG A 94 -24.31 -28.65 -18.97
C ARG A 94 -24.80 -27.58 -19.95
N HIS A 95 -23.90 -26.69 -20.39
CA HIS A 95 -24.12 -25.90 -21.59
C HIS A 95 -23.07 -26.21 -22.66
N GLU A 96 -23.58 -26.56 -23.84
CA GLU A 96 -22.86 -27.06 -24.99
C GLU A 96 -22.04 -25.96 -25.69
N ARG A 97 -20.86 -26.35 -26.17
CA ARG A 97 -19.95 -25.52 -26.95
C ARG A 97 -20.41 -25.50 -28.41
N LEU A 98 -20.70 -24.33 -28.95
CA LEU A 98 -20.80 -24.13 -30.40
C LEU A 98 -19.49 -23.57 -30.95
N ALA A 99 -18.86 -24.37 -31.80
CA ALA A 99 -17.72 -24.00 -32.61
C ALA A 99 -18.12 -22.98 -33.69
N ARG A 100 -17.29 -21.95 -33.90
CA ARG A 100 -17.32 -21.14 -35.12
C ARG A 100 -15.90 -21.02 -35.67
N LYS A 101 -15.75 -21.45 -36.92
CA LYS A 101 -14.52 -21.51 -37.72
C LYS A 101 -14.59 -20.44 -38.82
N GLY A 102 -13.43 -19.86 -39.17
CA GLY A 102 -13.19 -19.01 -40.35
C GLY A 102 -12.86 -17.55 -39.96
N SER A 103 -11.87 -16.85 -40.52
CA SER A 103 -10.99 -17.09 -41.66
C SER A 103 -9.73 -16.19 -41.53
N PHE A 104 -8.59 -16.69 -42.02
CA PHE A 104 -7.35 -15.96 -42.27
C PHE A 104 -7.59 -14.90 -43.38
N MET A 105 -7.17 -13.64 -43.27
CA MET A 105 -5.88 -12.97 -43.64
C MET A 105 -6.27 -11.62 -44.32
N PRO A 106 -5.37 -10.65 -44.64
CA PRO A 106 -3.97 -10.49 -44.24
C PRO A 106 -3.63 -9.12 -43.62
N MET A 107 -2.47 -9.15 -42.98
CA MET A 107 -1.71 -8.08 -42.36
C MET A 107 -0.97 -7.27 -43.43
N ALA A 108 -1.38 -6.02 -43.69
CA ALA A 108 -0.58 -5.03 -44.44
C ALA A 108 -1.22 -3.61 -44.39
N LEU A 109 -1.26 -2.96 -43.23
CA LEU A 109 -1.44 -1.49 -43.12
C LEU A 109 -1.29 -1.00 -41.67
N ALA A 110 -0.15 -1.27 -41.03
CA ALA A 110 0.09 -0.81 -39.64
C ALA A 110 1.50 -0.26 -39.38
N ALA A 111 2.30 -0.02 -40.42
CA ALA A 111 3.67 0.48 -40.25
C ALA A 111 3.80 2.01 -40.34
N SER A 112 2.86 2.72 -40.98
CA SER A 112 2.94 4.18 -41.18
C SER A 112 2.28 5.03 -40.09
N ILE A 113 1.36 4.45 -39.30
CA ILE A 113 0.67 5.17 -38.20
C ILE A 113 1.49 5.12 -36.90
N ALA A 114 2.26 4.04 -36.70
CA ALA A 114 3.07 3.85 -35.48
C ALA A 114 4.21 4.89 -35.35
N ALA A 115 4.82 5.32 -36.45
CA ALA A 115 5.93 6.28 -36.41
C ALA A 115 5.48 7.72 -36.07
N VAL A 116 4.29 8.14 -36.52
CA VAL A 116 3.74 9.48 -36.20
C VAL A 116 3.16 9.51 -34.77
N ALA A 117 2.57 8.41 -34.31
CA ALA A 117 2.08 8.28 -32.94
C ALA A 117 3.22 8.29 -31.90
N LEU A 118 4.39 7.71 -32.23
CA LEU A 118 5.55 7.72 -31.33
C LEU A 118 6.24 9.09 -31.25
N ALA A 119 6.28 9.87 -32.35
CA ALA A 119 6.86 11.21 -32.33
C ALA A 119 5.97 12.24 -31.59
N LEU A 120 4.64 12.13 -31.71
CA LEU A 120 3.70 13.00 -30.99
C LEU A 120 3.56 12.59 -29.50
N GLY A 121 3.63 11.30 -29.20
CA GLY A 121 3.61 10.80 -27.81
C GLY A 121 4.86 11.16 -27.01
N TYR A 122 6.03 11.22 -27.65
CA TYR A 122 7.30 11.56 -26.99
C TYR A 122 7.37 13.06 -26.59
N PHE A 123 6.82 13.97 -27.40
CA PHE A 123 6.81 15.40 -27.08
C PHE A 123 5.66 15.81 -26.14
N ALA A 124 4.51 15.14 -26.19
CA ALA A 124 3.39 15.40 -25.27
C ALA A 124 3.66 14.90 -23.82
N GLY A 125 4.65 14.01 -23.64
CA GLY A 125 5.10 13.58 -22.31
C GLY A 125 6.05 14.56 -21.60
N TRP A 126 6.57 15.56 -22.31
CA TRP A 126 7.60 16.48 -21.76
C TRP A 126 7.07 17.88 -21.42
N GLN A 127 5.85 18.22 -21.84
CA GLN A 127 5.16 19.40 -21.31
C GLN A 127 4.64 19.04 -19.92
N GLY A 128 5.24 19.65 -18.89
CA GLY A 128 4.86 19.48 -17.48
C GLY A 128 3.35 19.42 -17.32
N ARG A 129 2.86 18.33 -16.70
CA ARG A 129 1.43 18.13 -16.46
C ARG A 129 0.93 19.31 -15.61
N PRO A 130 -0.04 20.11 -16.09
CA PRO A 130 -0.53 21.28 -15.36
C PRO A 130 -1.13 20.82 -14.03
N GLY A 131 -0.38 21.04 -12.95
CA GLY A 131 -0.71 20.57 -11.60
C GLY A 131 0.51 20.13 -10.80
N MET A 132 1.48 19.45 -11.43
CA MET A 132 2.66 18.92 -10.73
C MET A 132 3.68 20.03 -10.44
N ASP A 133 3.95 20.90 -11.41
CA ASP A 133 4.83 22.08 -11.23
C ASP A 133 4.24 23.08 -10.24
N GLY A 134 2.90 23.21 -10.24
CA GLY A 134 2.19 24.04 -9.28
C GLY A 134 2.33 23.52 -7.85
N LEU A 135 2.18 22.21 -7.64
CA LEU A 135 2.27 21.59 -6.32
C LEU A 135 3.70 21.69 -5.74
N MET A 136 4.74 21.48 -6.56
CA MET A 136 6.13 21.64 -6.12
C MET A 136 6.41 23.07 -5.65
N GLY A 137 5.88 24.08 -6.35
CA GLY A 137 5.98 25.48 -5.91
C GLY A 137 5.29 25.78 -4.57
N GLN A 138 4.25 25.01 -4.20
CA GLN A 138 3.55 25.21 -2.93
C GLN A 138 4.31 24.66 -1.71
N LEU A 139 5.28 23.76 -1.91
CA LEU A 139 6.10 23.21 -0.82
C LEU A 139 6.88 24.31 -0.09
N GLU A 140 7.27 25.37 -0.81
CA GLU A 140 7.97 26.53 -0.26
C GLU A 140 7.04 27.69 0.12
N SER A 141 5.72 27.43 0.15
CA SER A 141 4.78 28.49 0.51
C SER A 141 4.91 28.87 2.00
N PRO A 142 4.75 30.16 2.35
CA PRO A 142 4.73 30.59 3.76
C PRO A 142 3.64 29.89 4.59
N LEU A 143 2.56 29.44 3.93
CA LEU A 143 1.52 28.65 4.59
C LEU A 143 2.07 27.29 5.03
N VAL A 144 2.77 26.55 4.15
CA VAL A 144 3.41 25.29 4.50
C VAL A 144 4.45 25.48 5.60
N HIS A 145 5.36 26.46 5.46
CA HIS A 145 6.38 26.73 6.48
C HIS A 145 5.82 27.05 7.87
N ARG A 146 4.71 27.81 7.92
CA ARG A 146 4.02 28.10 9.18
C ARG A 146 3.43 26.82 9.79
N GLU A 147 2.80 25.96 8.98
CA GLU A 147 2.28 24.69 9.48
C GLU A 147 3.40 23.77 9.97
N LEU A 148 4.49 23.63 9.20
CA LEU A 148 5.68 22.87 9.57
C LEU A 148 6.33 23.36 10.87
N SER A 149 6.07 24.58 11.31
CA SER A 149 6.57 25.06 12.59
C SER A 149 5.71 24.58 13.76
N ARG A 150 4.39 24.40 13.58
CA ARG A 150 3.44 24.31 14.69
C ARG A 150 2.73 22.96 14.86
N ILE A 151 2.45 22.26 13.77
CA ILE A 151 1.62 21.05 13.87
C ILE A 151 2.45 19.87 14.35
N ALA A 152 1.88 19.00 15.17
CA ALA A 152 2.51 17.75 15.57
C ALA A 152 2.59 16.77 14.38
N SER A 153 3.57 15.88 14.40
CA SER A 153 3.63 14.77 13.46
C SER A 153 2.37 13.89 13.54
N GLY A 154 1.98 13.32 12.40
CA GLY A 154 0.79 12.51 12.25
C GLY A 154 -0.53 13.28 12.13
N LYS A 155 -0.50 14.62 12.08
CA LYS A 155 -1.69 15.48 11.90
C LYS A 155 -1.83 15.97 10.47
N ASP A 156 -3.09 16.13 10.07
CA ASP A 156 -3.48 16.68 8.78
C ASP A 156 -4.00 18.11 8.94
N VAL A 157 -3.68 18.97 7.98
CA VAL A 157 -4.19 20.34 7.87
C VAL A 157 -4.64 20.58 6.44
N GLU A 158 -5.85 21.12 6.29
CA GLU A 158 -6.35 21.57 4.99
C GLU A 158 -5.77 22.96 4.66
N LEU A 159 -5.14 23.08 3.50
CA LEU A 159 -4.64 24.33 2.92
C LEU A 159 -5.42 24.65 1.63
N PRO A 160 -5.41 25.91 1.15
CA PRO A 160 -6.17 26.29 -0.05
C PRO A 160 -5.81 25.51 -1.32
N PHE A 161 -4.64 24.89 -1.36
CA PHE A 161 -4.08 24.15 -2.50
C PHE A 161 -3.92 22.64 -2.25
N GLY A 162 -4.34 22.14 -1.08
CA GLY A 162 -4.24 20.73 -0.77
C GLY A 162 -4.18 20.42 0.73
N ARG A 163 -4.19 19.14 1.06
CA ARG A 163 -4.01 18.63 2.41
C ARG A 163 -2.53 18.45 2.69
N LEU A 164 -2.06 19.10 3.76
CA LEU A 164 -0.72 18.90 4.32
C LEU A 164 -0.80 17.87 5.46
N ARG A 165 0.05 16.85 5.41
CA ARG A 165 0.29 15.93 6.52
C ARG A 165 1.75 15.97 6.90
N VAL A 166 2.06 16.27 8.16
CA VAL A 166 3.43 16.07 8.64
C VAL A 166 3.57 14.63 9.12
N ILE A 167 4.58 13.94 8.61
CA ILE A 167 4.81 12.52 8.86
C ILE A 167 5.66 12.37 10.12
N SER A 168 6.82 13.04 10.15
CA SER A 168 7.84 12.83 11.18
C SER A 168 8.74 14.07 11.32
N THR A 169 9.33 14.23 12.51
CA THR A 169 10.26 15.31 12.83
C THR A 169 11.59 14.70 13.25
N TYR A 170 12.68 15.24 12.74
CA TYR A 170 14.04 14.79 13.01
C TYR A 170 14.89 15.94 13.51
N ARG A 171 15.92 15.58 14.28
CA ARG A 171 17.01 16.48 14.63
C ARG A 171 18.28 15.97 13.96
N LEU A 172 19.02 16.87 13.31
CA LEU A 172 20.35 16.57 12.78
C LEU A 172 21.41 16.79 13.86
N ALA A 173 22.60 16.24 13.64
CA ALA A 173 23.75 16.40 14.55
C ALA A 173 24.16 17.87 14.78
N ASN A 174 23.91 18.77 13.83
CA ASN A 174 24.16 20.21 13.97
C ASN A 174 23.03 20.96 14.73
N GLY A 175 22.03 20.24 15.22
CA GLY A 175 20.90 20.78 15.97
C GLY A 175 19.74 21.28 15.11
N SER A 176 19.88 21.34 13.78
CA SER A 176 18.78 21.74 12.89
C SER A 176 17.65 20.72 12.92
N LEU A 177 16.43 21.20 12.62
CA LEU A 177 15.26 20.34 12.52
C LEU A 177 14.95 20.06 11.06
N CYS A 178 14.65 18.81 10.75
CA CYS A 178 14.09 18.41 9.47
C CYS A 178 12.73 17.76 9.69
N ARG A 179 11.77 18.04 8.81
CA ARG A 179 10.44 17.44 8.87
C ARG A 179 10.09 16.81 7.53
N GLU A 180 9.65 15.57 7.61
CA GLU A 180 9.07 14.85 6.49
C GLU A 180 7.58 15.14 6.43
N PHE A 181 7.06 15.47 5.25
CA PHE A 181 5.66 15.80 5.07
C PHE A 181 5.17 15.42 3.69
N ARG A 182 3.85 15.31 3.57
CA ARG A 182 3.13 15.10 2.32
C ARG A 182 2.19 16.25 2.07
N LEU A 183 2.20 16.78 0.86
CA LEU A 183 1.21 17.74 0.37
C LEU A 183 0.41 17.07 -0.76
N GLN A 184 -0.90 17.02 -0.62
CA GLN A 184 -1.78 16.33 -1.56
C GLN A 184 -2.88 17.24 -2.08
N SER A 185 -2.98 17.40 -3.39
CA SER A 185 -4.12 18.02 -4.08
C SER A 185 -5.04 16.94 -4.66
N SER A 186 -6.07 17.36 -5.41
CA SER A 186 -6.96 16.43 -6.12
C SER A 186 -6.30 15.69 -7.27
N THR A 187 -5.20 16.21 -7.83
CA THR A 187 -4.58 15.68 -9.05
C THR A 187 -3.12 15.26 -8.87
N ALA A 188 -2.51 15.58 -7.73
CA ALA A 188 -1.12 15.26 -7.44
C ALA A 188 -0.85 15.13 -5.94
N ALA A 189 0.18 14.37 -5.59
CA ALA A 189 0.76 14.34 -4.26
C ALA A 189 2.27 14.60 -4.36
N ALA A 190 2.82 15.25 -3.35
CA ALA A 190 4.24 15.44 -3.17
C ALA A 190 4.64 14.99 -1.77
N GLU A 191 5.69 14.17 -1.67
CA GLU A 191 6.38 13.86 -0.42
C GLU A 191 7.69 14.62 -0.39
N ALA A 192 8.02 15.23 0.75
CA ALA A 192 9.17 16.09 0.86
C ALA A 192 9.78 16.07 2.27
N VAL A 193 11.07 16.39 2.34
CA VAL A 193 11.77 16.72 3.59
C VAL A 193 12.17 18.18 3.54
N ALA A 194 11.69 18.96 4.50
CA ALA A 194 12.15 20.34 4.71
C ALA A 194 13.02 20.43 5.95
N CYS A 195 14.18 21.06 5.81
CA CYS A 195 15.08 21.34 6.92
C CYS A 195 15.08 22.83 7.25
N ARG A 196 15.16 23.14 8.55
CA ARG A 196 15.13 24.51 9.05
C ARG A 196 16.54 25.03 9.28
N ASN A 197 16.91 26.05 8.51
CA ASN A 197 18.13 26.83 8.70
C ASN A 197 17.76 28.32 8.71
N GLY A 198 17.17 28.76 9.82
CA GLY A 198 16.39 30.00 9.89
C GLY A 198 14.94 29.76 9.46
N GLU A 199 14.72 29.63 8.15
CA GLU A 199 13.44 29.26 7.54
C GLU A 199 13.43 27.79 7.12
N TRP A 200 12.22 27.23 6.93
CA TRP A 200 12.06 25.91 6.34
C TRP A 200 12.40 25.97 4.86
N ASN A 201 13.15 24.99 4.38
CA ASN A 201 13.46 24.84 2.96
C ASN A 201 13.32 23.37 2.60
N ALA A 202 12.55 23.03 1.56
CA ALA A 202 12.48 21.68 1.04
C ALA A 202 13.84 21.32 0.41
N THR A 203 14.40 20.22 0.88
CA THR A 203 15.74 19.74 0.51
C THR A 203 15.67 18.55 -0.44
N ILE A 204 14.57 17.81 -0.38
CA ILE A 204 14.16 16.82 -1.36
C ILE A 204 12.64 16.84 -1.46
N ALA A 205 12.14 16.59 -2.67
CA ALA A 205 10.72 16.41 -2.91
C ALA A 205 10.51 15.44 -4.08
N LEU A 206 9.51 14.56 -3.95
CA LEU A 206 9.06 13.64 -4.99
C LEU A 206 7.58 13.88 -5.22
N ALA A 207 7.23 14.29 -6.44
CA ALA A 207 5.84 14.50 -6.84
C ALA A 207 5.35 13.37 -7.75
N LYS A 208 4.10 12.97 -7.56
CA LYS A 208 3.39 12.00 -8.38
C LYS A 208 1.99 12.53 -8.73
N ALA A 209 1.56 12.31 -9.97
CA ALA A 209 0.19 12.55 -10.38
C ALA A 209 -0.74 11.49 -9.76
N ILE A 210 -1.87 11.93 -9.20
CA ILE A 210 -2.91 11.03 -8.71
C ILE A 210 -3.87 10.77 -9.86
N ASN A 211 -4.01 9.50 -10.24
CA ASN A 211 -5.01 9.04 -11.19
C ASN A 211 -5.91 8.04 -10.46
N ASP A 212 -7.23 8.14 -10.64
CA ASP A 212 -8.25 7.42 -9.85
C ASP A 212 -8.18 5.88 -9.90
N ALA A 213 -7.33 5.31 -10.77
CA ALA A 213 -7.20 3.87 -10.98
C ALA A 213 -5.82 3.29 -10.57
N GLU A 214 -4.91 4.09 -10.01
CA GLU A 214 -3.55 3.64 -9.74
C GLU A 214 -3.38 3.17 -8.29
N PHE A 215 -3.02 1.89 -8.13
CA PHE A 215 -2.60 1.32 -6.85
C PHE A 215 -1.51 2.20 -6.23
N THR A 216 -1.78 2.73 -5.03
CA THR A 216 -0.81 3.53 -4.27
C THR A 216 -0.31 2.69 -3.09
N PRO A 217 0.92 2.16 -3.15
CA PRO A 217 1.49 1.41 -2.03
C PRO A 217 1.66 2.33 -0.82
N SER A 218 1.43 1.79 0.38
CA SER A 218 1.64 2.51 1.65
C SER A 218 3.13 2.83 1.92
N GLY A 219 4.06 2.19 1.20
CA GLY A 219 5.51 2.31 1.35
C GLY A 219 6.19 3.40 0.53
N GLY A 220 5.54 4.53 0.24
CA GLY A 220 6.12 5.63 -0.52
C GLY A 220 7.35 6.32 0.11
N GLY A 221 7.61 6.09 1.40
CA GLY A 221 8.63 6.80 2.17
C GLY A 221 10.06 6.28 2.06
N GLU A 222 10.34 5.20 1.32
CA GLU A 222 11.71 4.64 1.23
C GLU A 222 12.77 5.65 0.75
N PRO A 223 12.50 6.48 -0.30
CA PRO A 223 13.41 7.53 -0.72
C PRO A 223 13.60 8.62 0.35
N MET A 224 12.55 8.95 1.10
CA MET A 224 12.63 9.96 2.17
C MET A 224 13.48 9.44 3.33
N ALA A 225 13.25 8.19 3.75
CA ALA A 225 14.03 7.54 4.80
C ALA A 225 15.52 7.44 4.43
N THR A 226 15.82 6.99 3.21
CA THR A 226 17.20 6.94 2.70
C THR A 226 17.86 8.32 2.69
N TYR A 227 17.12 9.36 2.27
CA TYR A 227 17.61 10.72 2.28
C TYR A 227 17.92 11.22 3.70
N LEU A 228 16.99 11.01 4.64
CA LEU A 228 17.14 11.39 6.04
C LEU A 228 18.36 10.72 6.69
N GLU A 229 18.56 9.43 6.44
CA GLU A 229 19.77 8.71 6.86
C GLU A 229 21.04 9.33 6.26
N SER A 230 21.02 9.69 4.97
CA SER A 230 22.18 10.27 4.28
C SER A 230 22.62 11.63 4.85
N ILE A 231 21.68 12.41 5.40
CA ILE A 231 21.98 13.71 6.04
C ILE A 231 22.24 13.60 7.54
N GLY A 232 22.31 12.37 8.07
CA GLY A 232 22.58 12.12 9.49
C GLY A 232 21.42 12.52 10.40
N ALA A 233 20.17 12.33 9.94
CA ALA A 233 19.02 12.45 10.82
C ALA A 233 19.04 11.33 11.87
N ASP A 234 18.83 11.71 13.12
CA ASP A 234 18.64 10.75 14.22
C ASP A 234 17.29 10.02 14.07
N ARG A 235 16.84 9.35 15.13
CA ARG A 235 15.50 8.76 15.17
C ARG A 235 14.43 9.87 15.14
N PRO A 236 13.24 9.58 14.57
CA PRO A 236 12.11 10.49 14.64
C PRO A 236 11.82 10.90 16.09
N LEU A 237 11.65 12.20 16.32
CA LEU A 237 11.18 12.74 17.59
C LEU A 237 9.71 12.38 17.76
N VAL A 238 9.34 12.01 18.99
CA VAL A 238 7.98 11.63 19.36
C VAL A 238 7.50 12.46 20.55
N ASP A 239 6.20 12.71 20.60
CA ASP A 239 5.49 13.33 21.73
C ASP A 239 6.17 14.61 22.26
N GLU A 240 6.53 14.63 23.54
CA GLU A 240 7.13 15.80 24.20
C GLU A 240 8.51 16.18 23.65
N ALA A 241 9.25 15.24 23.05
CA ALA A 241 10.53 15.55 22.43
C ALA A 241 10.33 16.39 21.16
N GLU A 242 9.30 16.06 20.37
CA GLU A 242 8.89 16.86 19.22
C GLU A 242 8.39 18.24 19.67
N ALA A 243 7.46 18.28 20.63
CA ALA A 243 6.87 19.54 21.08
C ALA A 243 7.93 20.54 21.60
N ARG A 244 8.93 20.04 22.35
CA ARG A 244 10.06 20.86 22.80
C ARG A 244 10.91 21.37 21.65
N ALA A 245 11.25 20.51 20.69
CA ALA A 245 12.03 20.90 19.53
C ALA A 245 11.34 22.00 18.71
N LEU A 246 10.03 21.88 18.48
CA LEU A 246 9.26 22.89 17.77
C LEU A 246 9.20 24.22 18.56
N ALA A 247 9.02 24.17 19.88
CA ALA A 247 9.00 25.37 20.73
C ALA A 247 10.36 26.08 20.83
N GLU A 248 11.47 25.33 20.83
CA GLU A 248 12.83 25.87 20.74
C GLU A 248 13.04 26.59 19.41
N ALA A 249 12.60 25.97 18.31
CA ALA A 249 12.79 26.54 16.99
C ALA A 249 11.98 27.84 16.78
N HIS A 250 10.93 28.10 17.56
CA HIS A 250 10.19 29.37 17.48
C HIS A 250 10.91 30.58 18.11
N ARG A 251 12.00 30.36 18.84
CA ARG A 251 12.80 31.42 19.45
C ARG A 251 13.91 31.88 18.51
#